data_AF-A0A2V7KJK0-F1
#
_entry.id   AF-A0A2V7KJK0-F1
#
_cell.length_a   1.000
_cell.length_b   1.000
_cell.length_c   1.000
_cell.angle_alpha   90.00
_cell.angle_beta   90.00
_cell.angle_gamma   90.00
#
_symmetry.space_group_name_H-M   'P 1'
#
loop_
_entity.id
_entity.type
_entity.pdbx_description
1 polymer ?
#
loop_
_entity_poly.entity_id
_entity_poly.type
_entity_poly.pdbx_seq_one_letter_code
_entity_poly.pdbx_strand_id
1 'polypeptide(L)'
;MSPDLRNANYDEFLEFVFDHYPEHEVDKKWYWQLEEEVQIVPSRAIEYMTRLCADSAQLLEQYTPMQIAEGLNYVFGAAGHTAFLDQLWNPDIAWPARRRCILAIPHLYKNVLERAADGVGGCAYMLWDSIAYDYYCGNRDPDKQPEDARVQDTMLEALKGMLASDHPETQRGALHGLGHLSHRDSARAIRTFLSSDRNLDGAVRTYAGEVLEGYFQ
;
A
#
# COMPACT_ATOMS: atom_id res chain seq x y z
N MET A 1 9.08 14.25 -22.42
CA MET A 1 9.77 15.14 -21.45
C MET A 1 9.71 14.44 -20.12
N SER A 2 10.86 14.17 -19.50
CA SER A 2 10.94 13.48 -18.21
C SER A 2 10.16 14.24 -17.13
N PRO A 3 9.23 13.61 -16.39
CA PRO A 3 8.60 14.26 -15.25
C PRO A 3 9.65 14.47 -14.15
N ASP A 4 9.87 15.73 -13.76
CA ASP A 4 10.86 16.11 -12.75
C ASP A 4 10.16 16.71 -11.52
N LEU A 5 10.11 15.93 -10.44
CA LEU A 5 9.54 16.31 -9.16
C LEU A 5 10.60 16.72 -8.13
N ARG A 6 11.88 16.86 -8.52
CA ARG A 6 12.97 17.21 -7.57
C ARG A 6 12.75 18.56 -6.89
N ASN A 7 12.01 19.47 -7.53
CA ASN A 7 11.65 20.78 -6.98
C ASN A 7 10.14 20.95 -6.78
N ALA A 8 9.34 19.92 -7.06
CA ALA A 8 7.90 19.97 -6.85
C ALA A 8 7.59 20.10 -5.36
N ASN A 9 6.55 20.85 -5.06
CA ASN A 9 5.89 20.87 -3.77
C ASN A 9 4.88 19.70 -3.68
N TYR A 10 4.20 19.59 -2.54
CA TYR A 10 3.29 18.46 -2.31
C TYR A 10 2.02 18.51 -3.17
N ASP A 11 1.48 19.69 -3.45
CA ASP A 11 0.27 19.83 -4.25
C ASP A 11 0.58 19.51 -5.73
N GLU A 12 1.74 19.96 -6.23
CA GLU A 12 2.25 19.57 -7.56
C GLU A 12 2.50 18.06 -7.66
N PHE A 13 2.93 17.41 -6.58
CA PHE A 13 3.03 15.95 -6.52
C PHE A 13 1.65 15.27 -6.60
N LEU A 14 0.63 15.79 -5.89
CA LEU A 14 -0.72 15.23 -5.96
C LEU A 14 -1.33 15.40 -7.35
N GLU A 15 -1.21 16.58 -7.95
CA GLU A 15 -1.62 16.84 -9.33
C GLU A 15 -0.91 15.88 -10.29
N PHE A 16 0.40 15.70 -10.16
CA PHE A 16 1.14 14.74 -10.98
C PHE A 16 0.69 13.29 -10.79
N VAL A 17 0.27 12.87 -9.60
CA VAL A 17 -0.13 11.48 -9.35
C VAL A 17 -1.58 11.21 -9.77
N PHE A 18 -2.47 12.18 -9.59
CA PHE A 18 -3.92 11.95 -9.66
C PHE A 18 -4.63 12.73 -10.78
N ASP A 19 -4.10 13.84 -11.27
CA ASP A 19 -4.76 14.67 -12.29
C ASP A 19 -4.47 14.20 -13.72
N HIS A 20 -4.88 12.96 -14.00
CA HIS A 20 -4.83 12.36 -15.33
C HIS A 20 -6.22 11.92 -15.76
N TYR A 21 -6.43 11.84 -17.07
CA TYR A 21 -7.63 11.20 -17.59
C TYR A 21 -7.53 9.69 -17.36
N PRO A 22 -8.46 9.07 -16.62
CA PRO A 22 -8.39 7.65 -16.32
C PRO A 22 -8.66 6.79 -17.57
N GLU A 23 -7.91 5.70 -17.70
CA GLU A 23 -7.99 4.79 -18.85
C GLU A 23 -8.41 3.38 -18.39
N HIS A 24 -9.35 2.78 -19.12
CA HIS A 24 -9.86 1.45 -18.78
C HIS A 24 -8.90 0.32 -19.16
N GLU A 25 -8.12 0.52 -20.22
CA GLU A 25 -7.15 -0.46 -20.70
C GLU A 25 -5.83 -0.31 -19.93
N VAL A 26 -5.33 -1.42 -19.36
CA VAL A 26 -4.16 -1.41 -18.47
C VAL A 26 -2.93 -0.81 -19.14
N ASP A 27 -2.69 -1.13 -20.41
CA ASP A 27 -1.56 -0.64 -21.19
C ASP A 27 -1.68 0.83 -21.59
N LYS A 28 -2.88 1.41 -21.53
CA LYS A 28 -3.13 2.83 -21.86
C LYS A 28 -3.02 3.78 -20.67
N LYS A 29 -2.92 3.26 -19.44
CA LYS A 29 -2.78 4.12 -18.25
C LYS A 29 -1.60 5.07 -18.38
N TRP A 30 -1.79 6.31 -17.95
CA TRP A 30 -0.88 7.42 -18.16
C TRP A 30 0.57 7.10 -17.77
N TYR A 31 0.77 6.37 -16.66
CA TYR A 31 2.09 6.06 -16.14
C TYR A 31 2.87 5.02 -16.96
N TRP A 32 2.19 4.21 -17.78
CA TRP A 32 2.87 3.34 -18.75
C TRP A 32 3.28 4.05 -20.04
N GLN A 33 2.74 5.25 -20.25
CA GLN A 33 3.08 6.11 -21.39
C GLN A 33 4.28 7.02 -21.08
N LEU A 34 4.85 6.95 -19.87
CA LEU A 34 6.06 7.68 -19.52
C LEU A 34 7.26 7.09 -20.25
N GLU A 35 7.96 7.94 -21.02
CA GLU A 35 9.16 7.56 -21.75
C GLU A 35 10.39 7.39 -20.84
N GLU A 36 10.37 8.02 -19.66
CA GLU A 36 11.47 8.06 -18.71
C GLU A 36 10.97 7.96 -17.26
N GLU A 37 11.85 7.49 -16.36
CA GLU A 37 11.58 7.44 -14.94
C GLU A 37 11.46 8.84 -14.32
N VAL A 38 10.48 8.98 -13.43
CA VAL A 38 10.25 10.22 -12.69
C VAL A 38 11.43 10.54 -11.77
N GLN A 39 11.92 11.77 -11.89
CA GLN A 39 13.02 12.23 -11.05
C GLN A 39 12.46 12.83 -9.76
N ILE A 40 12.71 12.18 -8.62
CA ILE A 40 12.35 12.69 -7.30
C ILE A 40 13.48 12.42 -6.30
N VAL A 41 13.66 13.32 -5.32
CA VAL A 41 14.63 13.09 -4.24
C VAL A 41 14.11 11.96 -3.34
N PRO A 42 14.88 10.88 -3.08
CA PRO A 42 14.43 9.72 -2.31
C PRO A 42 13.75 10.04 -0.97
N SER A 43 14.35 10.93 -0.17
CA SER A 43 13.76 11.33 1.11
C SER A 43 12.44 12.09 0.96
N ARG A 44 12.28 12.84 -0.14
CA ARG A 44 11.04 13.56 -0.46
C ARG A 44 9.95 12.61 -0.94
N ALA A 45 10.29 11.57 -1.68
CA ALA A 45 9.34 10.52 -2.04
C ALA A 45 8.72 9.89 -0.79
N ILE A 46 9.53 9.51 0.21
CA ILE A 46 9.05 9.00 1.50
C ILE A 46 8.20 10.02 2.25
N GLU A 47 8.61 11.30 2.28
CA GLU A 47 7.83 12.36 2.91
C GLU A 47 6.44 12.50 2.27
N TYR A 48 6.38 12.52 0.94
CA TYR A 48 5.13 12.70 0.19
C TYR A 48 4.25 11.46 0.26
N MET A 49 4.80 10.26 0.19
CA MET A 49 4.04 9.02 0.44
C MET A 49 3.48 8.99 1.86
N THR A 50 4.27 9.41 2.86
CA THR A 50 3.80 9.48 4.25
C THR A 50 2.64 10.44 4.38
N ARG A 51 2.76 11.65 3.81
CA ARG A 51 1.72 12.67 3.85
C ARG A 51 0.48 12.26 3.06
N LEU A 52 0.66 11.61 1.90
CA LEU A 52 -0.41 11.02 1.10
C LEU A 52 -1.25 10.08 1.94
N CYS A 53 -0.61 9.14 2.64
CA CYS A 53 -1.35 8.20 3.48
C CYS A 53 -2.00 8.87 4.70
N ALA A 54 -1.26 9.72 5.43
CA ALA A 54 -1.71 10.33 6.68
C ALA A 54 -2.84 11.37 6.49
N ASP A 55 -2.74 12.21 5.45
CA ASP A 55 -3.62 13.36 5.18
C ASP A 55 -4.53 13.12 3.96
N SER A 56 -4.85 11.86 3.67
CA SER A 56 -5.59 11.39 2.49
C SER A 56 -7.07 11.81 2.40
N ALA A 57 -7.64 12.41 3.44
CA ALA A 57 -9.10 12.64 3.53
C ALA A 57 -9.65 13.53 2.40
N GLN A 58 -8.83 14.42 1.84
CA GLN A 58 -9.24 15.34 0.78
C GLN A 58 -9.24 14.71 -0.62
N LEU A 59 -8.66 13.53 -0.82
CA LEU A 59 -8.56 12.92 -2.16
C LEU A 59 -9.94 12.70 -2.79
N LEU A 60 -10.92 12.26 -2.01
CA LEU A 60 -12.29 12.02 -2.46
C LEU A 60 -13.05 13.30 -2.83
N GLU A 61 -12.56 14.47 -2.40
CA GLU A 61 -13.15 15.77 -2.74
C GLU A 61 -12.54 16.36 -4.04
N GLN A 62 -11.32 15.94 -4.40
CA GLN A 62 -10.54 16.53 -5.48
C GLN A 62 -10.45 15.64 -6.73
N TYR A 63 -10.49 14.33 -6.55
CA TYR A 63 -10.26 13.36 -7.62
C TYR A 63 -11.37 12.33 -7.70
N THR A 64 -11.61 11.82 -8.90
CA THR A 64 -12.54 10.70 -9.10
C THR A 64 -11.97 9.40 -8.51
N PRO A 65 -12.83 8.42 -8.13
CA PRO A 65 -12.34 7.13 -7.64
C PRO A 65 -11.34 6.44 -8.59
N MET A 66 -11.51 6.58 -9.91
CA MET A 66 -10.60 5.95 -10.86
C MET A 66 -9.25 6.66 -10.97
N GLN A 67 -9.23 8.00 -10.87
CA GLN A 67 -7.98 8.76 -10.73
C GLN A 67 -7.23 8.35 -9.47
N ILE A 68 -7.93 8.23 -8.34
CA ILE A 68 -7.33 7.76 -7.08
C ILE A 68 -6.77 6.34 -7.25
N ALA A 69 -7.53 5.43 -7.85
CA ALA A 69 -7.08 4.05 -8.08
C ALA A 69 -5.81 3.99 -8.94
N GLU A 70 -5.77 4.71 -10.06
CA GLU A 70 -4.59 4.76 -10.92
C GLU A 70 -3.39 5.40 -10.25
N GLY A 71 -3.57 6.53 -9.55
CA GLY A 71 -2.49 7.19 -8.82
C GLY A 71 -1.91 6.33 -7.71
N LEU A 72 -2.75 5.60 -6.96
CA LEU A 72 -2.27 4.66 -5.94
C LEU A 72 -1.55 3.45 -6.56
N ASN A 73 -2.06 2.91 -7.68
CA ASN A 73 -1.37 1.85 -8.43
C ASN A 73 -0.02 2.31 -8.98
N TYR A 74 0.12 3.59 -9.33
CA TYR A 74 1.40 4.15 -9.72
C TYR A 74 2.38 4.24 -8.54
N VAL A 75 1.97 4.89 -7.44
CA VAL A 75 2.85 5.15 -6.28
C VAL A 75 3.30 3.86 -5.58
N PHE A 76 2.39 2.89 -5.44
CA PHE A 76 2.66 1.65 -4.69
C PHE A 76 2.84 0.42 -5.57
N GLY A 77 2.71 0.54 -6.89
CA GLY A 77 2.83 -0.56 -7.82
C GLY A 77 4.08 -0.49 -8.69
N ALA A 78 4.15 -1.41 -9.66
CA ALA A 78 5.34 -1.64 -10.47
C ALA A 78 5.76 -0.44 -11.33
N ALA A 79 4.85 0.45 -11.72
CA ALA A 79 5.20 1.56 -12.61
C ALA A 79 6.02 2.67 -11.91
N GLY A 80 5.73 2.95 -10.64
CA GLY A 80 6.43 3.96 -9.84
C GLY A 80 7.44 3.38 -8.86
N HIS A 81 7.77 2.08 -8.95
CA HIS A 81 8.50 1.38 -7.89
C HIS A 81 9.86 2.03 -7.55
N THR A 82 10.68 2.36 -8.56
CA THR A 82 11.99 2.97 -8.34
C THR A 82 11.90 4.34 -7.69
N ALA A 83 10.93 5.16 -8.11
CA ALA A 83 10.73 6.51 -7.58
C ALA A 83 10.12 6.51 -6.16
N PHE A 84 9.29 5.52 -5.83
CA PHE A 84 8.44 5.54 -4.64
C PHE A 84 8.57 4.27 -3.79
N LEU A 85 8.01 3.14 -4.24
CA LEU A 85 7.89 1.92 -3.41
C LEU A 85 9.23 1.43 -2.85
N ASP A 86 10.28 1.37 -3.69
CA ASP A 86 11.61 0.88 -3.31
C ASP A 86 12.25 1.71 -2.20
N GLN A 87 11.81 2.97 -2.04
CA GLN A 87 12.34 3.86 -1.02
C GLN A 87 12.03 3.37 0.41
N LEU A 88 11.05 2.47 0.59
CA LEU A 88 10.79 1.82 1.88
C LEU A 88 11.97 0.95 2.35
N TRP A 89 12.78 0.43 1.44
CA TRP A 89 13.98 -0.37 1.73
C TRP A 89 15.29 0.39 1.52
N ASN A 90 15.25 1.67 1.12
CA ASN A 90 16.46 2.44 0.85
C ASN A 90 17.25 2.76 2.15
N PRO A 91 18.48 2.22 2.33
CA PRO A 91 19.26 2.42 3.55
C PRO A 91 19.78 3.84 3.72
N ASP A 92 19.82 4.65 2.65
CA ASP A 92 20.26 6.05 2.70
C ASP A 92 19.20 6.97 3.36
N ILE A 93 17.95 6.48 3.47
CA ILE A 93 16.87 7.19 4.15
C ILE A 93 16.81 6.70 5.60
N ALA A 94 16.79 7.65 6.55
CA ALA A 94 16.73 7.35 7.96
C ALA A 94 15.52 6.46 8.31
N TRP A 95 15.78 5.37 9.05
CA TRP A 95 14.77 4.39 9.43
C TRP A 95 13.46 4.99 10.00
N PRO A 96 13.50 6.00 10.90
CA PRO A 96 12.27 6.59 11.44
C PRO A 96 11.33 7.18 10.38
N ALA A 97 11.86 7.65 9.24
CA ALA A 97 11.04 8.17 8.14
C ALA A 97 10.34 7.04 7.38
N ARG A 98 11.10 6.00 7.01
CA ARG A 98 10.56 4.82 6.29
C ARG A 98 9.52 4.07 7.14
N ARG A 99 9.81 3.87 8.44
CA ARG A 99 8.86 3.30 9.39
C ARG A 99 7.55 4.11 9.46
N ARG A 100 7.66 5.43 9.53
CA ARG A 100 6.49 6.33 9.57
C ARG A 100 5.64 6.21 8.32
N CYS A 101 6.26 6.09 7.14
CA CYS A 101 5.56 5.88 5.88
C CYS A 101 4.73 4.59 5.91
N ILE A 102 5.32 3.46 6.32
CA ILE A 102 4.64 2.17 6.39
C ILE A 102 3.45 2.23 7.36
N LEU A 103 3.65 2.82 8.53
CA LEU A 103 2.61 2.97 9.54
C LEU A 103 1.55 4.03 9.19
N ALA A 104 1.79 4.85 8.17
CA ALA A 104 0.80 5.79 7.66
C ALA A 104 -0.22 5.10 6.75
N ILE A 105 0.14 3.99 6.07
CA ILE A 105 -0.73 3.29 5.10
C ILE A 105 -2.13 2.96 5.65
N PRO A 106 -2.30 2.47 6.90
CA PRO A 106 -3.64 2.24 7.46
C PRO A 106 -4.56 3.47 7.47
N HIS A 107 -4.01 4.69 7.50
CA HIS A 107 -4.80 5.91 7.40
C HIS A 107 -5.40 6.11 6.01
N LEU A 108 -4.71 5.68 4.94
CA LEU A 108 -5.24 5.71 3.58
C LEU A 108 -6.50 4.82 3.46
N TYR A 109 -6.48 3.65 4.10
CA TYR A 109 -7.65 2.79 4.18
C TYR A 109 -8.83 3.50 4.82
N LYS A 110 -8.61 4.02 6.03
CA LYS A 110 -9.65 4.69 6.82
C LYS A 110 -10.23 5.93 6.13
N ASN A 111 -9.37 6.73 5.53
CA ASN A 111 -9.76 8.04 5.01
C ASN A 111 -10.33 7.97 3.59
N VAL A 112 -10.00 6.90 2.83
CA VAL A 112 -10.30 6.82 1.40
C VAL A 112 -10.87 5.46 1.00
N LEU A 113 -10.08 4.40 1.17
CA LEU A 113 -10.40 3.10 0.56
C LEU A 113 -11.67 2.48 1.14
N GLU A 114 -11.91 2.63 2.45
CA GLU A 114 -13.14 2.12 3.07
C GLU A 114 -14.37 3.00 2.83
N ARG A 115 -14.18 4.23 2.34
CA ARG A 115 -15.25 5.24 2.23
C ARG A 115 -15.87 5.34 0.84
N ALA A 116 -15.25 4.74 -0.17
CA ALA A 116 -15.71 4.75 -1.55
C ALA A 116 -16.10 3.33 -2.01
N ALA A 117 -16.93 3.26 -3.06
CA ALA A 117 -17.40 1.98 -3.59
C ALA A 117 -16.22 1.08 -4.03
N ASP A 118 -16.39 -0.23 -3.83
CA ASP A 118 -15.44 -1.29 -4.22
C ASP A 118 -13.99 -1.10 -3.73
N GLY A 119 -13.79 -0.47 -2.57
CA GLY A 119 -12.44 -0.28 -2.01
C GLY A 119 -11.58 0.73 -2.77
N VAL A 120 -12.20 1.53 -3.64
CA VAL A 120 -11.63 2.38 -4.73
C VAL A 120 -11.10 1.57 -5.92
N GLY A 121 -11.96 0.74 -6.52
CA GLY A 121 -11.61 0.00 -7.74
C GLY A 121 -10.66 -1.18 -7.48
N GLY A 122 -10.75 -1.81 -6.31
CA GLY A 122 -9.92 -2.95 -5.92
C GLY A 122 -8.57 -2.59 -5.29
N CYS A 123 -8.20 -1.30 -5.20
CA CYS A 123 -6.96 -0.89 -4.56
C CYS A 123 -6.86 -1.33 -3.09
N ALA A 124 -7.96 -1.29 -2.32
CA ALA A 124 -7.99 -1.80 -0.96
C ALA A 124 -7.50 -3.26 -0.84
N TYR A 125 -7.79 -4.07 -1.84
CA TYR A 125 -7.32 -5.45 -1.90
C TYR A 125 -5.85 -5.47 -2.36
N MET A 126 -5.54 -4.93 -3.54
CA MET A 126 -4.24 -5.10 -4.22
C MET A 126 -3.06 -4.31 -3.62
N LEU A 127 -3.31 -3.31 -2.76
CA LEU A 127 -2.25 -2.41 -2.30
C LEU A 127 -1.16 -3.16 -1.55
N TRP A 128 -1.54 -4.00 -0.59
CA TRP A 128 -0.56 -4.79 0.16
C TRP A 128 0.07 -5.90 -0.68
N ASP A 129 -0.61 -6.33 -1.74
CA ASP A 129 -0.01 -7.24 -2.73
C ASP A 129 1.21 -6.63 -3.36
N SER A 130 1.09 -5.40 -3.85
CA SER A 130 2.20 -4.70 -4.47
C SER A 130 3.34 -4.44 -3.47
N ILE A 131 2.99 -4.03 -2.25
CA ILE A 131 3.95 -3.68 -1.21
C ILE A 131 4.70 -4.92 -0.66
N ALA A 132 4.02 -6.06 -0.57
CA ALA A 132 4.59 -7.30 -0.03
C ALA A 132 5.12 -8.26 -1.11
N TYR A 133 4.90 -7.95 -2.39
CA TYR A 133 5.20 -8.84 -3.53
C TYR A 133 6.63 -9.40 -3.50
N ASP A 134 7.60 -8.55 -3.18
CA ASP A 134 9.00 -8.92 -3.14
C ASP A 134 9.35 -9.94 -2.05
N TYR A 135 8.61 -9.98 -0.94
CA TYR A 135 8.73 -11.05 0.05
C TYR A 135 8.12 -12.35 -0.47
N TYR A 136 6.94 -12.26 -1.10
CA TYR A 136 6.24 -13.42 -1.66
C TYR A 136 7.07 -14.12 -2.76
N CYS A 137 7.72 -13.36 -3.64
CA CYS A 137 8.57 -13.90 -4.71
C CYS A 137 9.99 -14.27 -4.26
N GLY A 138 10.37 -14.01 -3.01
CA GLY A 138 11.70 -14.31 -2.48
C GLY A 138 12.81 -13.37 -2.94
N ASN A 139 12.46 -12.19 -3.47
CA ASN A 139 13.42 -11.12 -3.78
C ASN A 139 13.97 -10.46 -2.49
N ARG A 140 13.20 -10.52 -1.40
CA ARG A 140 13.57 -10.04 -0.06
C ARG A 140 13.69 -11.21 0.89
N ASP A 141 14.76 -11.22 1.69
CA ASP A 141 15.09 -12.32 2.59
C ASP A 141 15.30 -11.80 4.02
N PRO A 142 14.23 -11.73 4.83
CA PRO A 142 14.31 -11.22 6.20
C PRO A 142 15.17 -12.11 7.13
N ASP A 143 15.40 -13.37 6.79
CA ASP A 143 16.25 -14.26 7.59
C ASP A 143 17.74 -13.96 7.38
N LYS A 144 18.10 -13.37 6.23
CA LYS A 144 19.48 -13.03 5.88
C LYS A 144 19.79 -11.54 5.89
N GLN A 145 18.78 -10.69 5.69
CA GLN A 145 18.94 -9.25 5.56
C GLN A 145 18.20 -8.52 6.70
N PRO A 146 18.92 -7.91 7.66
CA PRO A 146 18.30 -7.20 8.78
C PRO A 146 17.37 -6.05 8.38
N GLU A 147 17.63 -5.42 7.23
CA GLU A 147 16.79 -4.34 6.72
C GLU A 147 15.46 -4.85 6.18
N ASP A 148 15.48 -5.97 5.45
CA ASP A 148 14.28 -6.66 5.00
C ASP A 148 13.44 -7.13 6.19
N ALA A 149 14.05 -7.69 7.24
CA ALA A 149 13.34 -8.07 8.46
C ALA A 149 12.67 -6.88 9.13
N ARG A 150 13.39 -5.75 9.25
CA ARG A 150 12.89 -4.56 9.93
C ARG A 150 11.70 -3.93 9.20
N VAL A 151 11.74 -3.90 7.87
CA VAL A 151 10.60 -3.46 7.05
C VAL A 151 9.43 -4.43 7.19
N GLN A 152 9.67 -5.75 7.10
CA GLN A 152 8.64 -6.78 7.22
C GLN A 152 7.92 -6.74 8.59
N ASP A 153 8.68 -6.59 9.69
CA ASP A 153 8.14 -6.46 11.05
C ASP A 153 7.21 -5.22 11.16
N THR A 154 7.56 -4.13 10.47
CA THR A 154 6.74 -2.89 10.47
C THR A 154 5.49 -3.03 9.62
N MET A 155 5.56 -3.75 8.49
CA MET A 155 4.39 -4.10 7.70
C MET A 155 3.42 -4.96 8.52
N LEU A 156 3.92 -5.96 9.25
CA LEU A 156 3.11 -6.75 10.17
C LEU A 156 2.42 -5.86 11.22
N GLU A 157 3.14 -4.89 11.80
CA GLU A 157 2.57 -3.93 12.76
C GLU A 157 1.39 -3.16 12.14
N ALA A 158 1.56 -2.62 10.93
CA ALA A 158 0.51 -1.90 10.20
C ALA A 158 -0.72 -2.80 9.92
N LEU A 159 -0.49 -4.01 9.41
CA LEU A 159 -1.54 -4.97 9.09
C LEU A 159 -2.32 -5.42 10.33
N LYS A 160 -1.64 -5.63 11.46
CA LYS A 160 -2.30 -5.91 12.75
C LYS A 160 -3.18 -4.75 13.19
N GLY A 161 -2.74 -3.51 12.98
CA GLY A 161 -3.55 -2.31 13.22
C GLY A 161 -4.80 -2.28 12.35
N MET A 162 -4.69 -2.66 11.08
CA MET A 162 -5.82 -2.75 10.16
C MET A 162 -6.81 -3.87 10.54
N LEU A 163 -6.34 -5.05 10.97
CA LEU A 163 -7.22 -6.11 11.48
C LEU A 163 -8.06 -5.67 12.69
N ALA A 164 -7.54 -4.73 13.48
CA ALA A 164 -8.26 -4.16 14.61
C ALA A 164 -9.36 -3.17 14.19
N SER A 165 -9.40 -2.71 12.92
CA SER A 165 -10.49 -1.89 12.38
C SER A 165 -11.82 -2.65 12.40
N ASP A 166 -12.94 -1.95 12.52
CA ASP A 166 -14.29 -2.50 12.42
C ASP A 166 -14.79 -2.59 10.97
N HIS A 167 -14.05 -2.06 10.00
CA HIS A 167 -14.48 -2.05 8.60
C HIS A 167 -14.06 -3.33 7.85
N PRO A 168 -15.00 -4.09 7.25
CA PRO A 168 -14.69 -5.33 6.54
C PRO A 168 -13.67 -5.18 5.42
N GLU A 169 -13.73 -4.10 4.64
CA GLU A 169 -12.78 -3.85 3.54
C GLU A 169 -11.34 -3.70 4.05
N THR A 170 -11.14 -2.92 5.11
CA THR A 170 -9.84 -2.74 5.77
C THR A 170 -9.34 -4.06 6.36
N GLN A 171 -10.22 -4.88 6.93
CA GLN A 171 -9.88 -6.22 7.41
C GLN A 171 -9.47 -7.16 6.26
N ARG A 172 -10.19 -7.15 5.13
CA ARG A 172 -9.86 -7.97 3.95
C ARG A 172 -8.50 -7.60 3.37
N GLY A 173 -8.24 -6.30 3.17
CA GLY A 173 -6.92 -5.83 2.73
C GLY A 173 -5.80 -6.24 3.68
N ALA A 174 -6.06 -6.22 4.99
CA ALA A 174 -5.09 -6.69 5.98
C ALA A 174 -4.84 -8.21 5.91
N LEU A 175 -5.89 -9.01 5.75
CA LEU A 175 -5.79 -10.46 5.62
C LEU A 175 -5.01 -10.85 4.37
N HIS A 176 -5.32 -10.21 3.24
CA HIS A 176 -4.63 -10.42 1.97
C HIS A 176 -3.13 -10.09 2.11
N GLY A 177 -2.82 -8.89 2.63
CA GLY A 177 -1.44 -8.48 2.89
C GLY A 177 -0.69 -9.42 3.83
N LEU A 178 -1.34 -9.99 4.85
CA LEU A 178 -0.72 -10.97 5.75
C LEU A 178 -0.39 -12.30 5.06
N GLY A 179 -1.17 -12.68 4.04
CA GLY A 179 -0.86 -13.81 3.17
C GLY A 179 0.42 -13.56 2.38
N HIS A 180 0.52 -12.41 1.70
CA HIS A 180 1.68 -12.09 0.86
C HIS A 180 2.96 -11.76 1.66
N LEU A 181 2.83 -11.14 2.83
CA LEU A 181 3.98 -10.69 3.64
C LEU A 181 4.93 -11.83 4.02
N SER A 182 4.46 -13.09 4.07
CA SER A 182 5.28 -14.26 4.40
C SER A 182 6.03 -14.13 5.74
N HIS A 183 5.44 -13.40 6.70
CA HIS A 183 6.04 -13.19 8.01
C HIS A 183 5.70 -14.34 8.97
N ARG A 184 6.68 -14.79 9.77
CA ARG A 184 6.53 -15.92 10.73
C ARG A 184 5.35 -15.80 11.71
N ASP A 185 4.91 -14.57 11.97
CA ASP A 185 3.82 -14.26 12.89
C ASP A 185 2.47 -13.99 12.22
N SER A 186 2.37 -14.01 10.88
CA SER A 186 1.11 -13.76 10.15
C SER A 186 0.00 -14.72 10.59
N ALA A 187 0.29 -16.03 10.60
CA ALA A 187 -0.70 -17.04 11.01
C ALA A 187 -1.16 -16.85 12.47
N ARG A 188 -0.27 -16.39 13.36
CA ARG A 188 -0.64 -16.08 14.76
C ARG A 188 -1.54 -14.86 14.83
N ALA A 189 -1.26 -13.82 14.05
CA ALA A 189 -2.10 -12.62 13.98
C ALA A 189 -3.52 -12.97 13.48
N ILE A 190 -3.64 -13.74 12.40
CA ILE A 190 -4.95 -14.14 11.83
C ILE A 190 -5.73 -15.01 12.82
N ARG A 191 -5.10 -16.00 13.47
CA ARG A 191 -5.76 -16.82 14.48
C ARG A 191 -6.26 -16.00 15.67
N THR A 192 -5.47 -15.04 16.13
CA THR A 192 -5.86 -14.12 17.22
C THR A 192 -7.07 -13.29 16.83
N PHE A 193 -7.11 -12.81 15.59
CA PHE A 193 -8.26 -12.09 15.03
C PHE A 193 -9.52 -12.96 14.99
N LEU A 194 -9.41 -14.19 14.47
CA LEU A 194 -10.52 -15.15 14.39
C LEU A 194 -11.06 -15.61 15.75
N SER A 195 -10.20 -15.68 16.77
CA SER A 195 -10.55 -16.06 18.14
C SER A 195 -11.04 -14.89 19.00
N SER A 196 -11.12 -13.67 18.45
CA SER A 196 -11.62 -12.52 19.22
C SER A 196 -13.13 -12.62 19.45
N ASP A 197 -13.61 -12.01 20.53
CA ASP A 197 -15.05 -11.91 20.86
C ASP A 197 -15.82 -10.94 19.95
N ARG A 198 -15.19 -10.48 18.85
CA ARG A 198 -15.78 -9.53 17.91
C ARG A 198 -16.76 -10.24 17.00
N ASN A 199 -17.86 -9.56 16.68
CA ASN A 199 -18.79 -10.01 15.65
C ASN A 199 -18.19 -9.73 14.26
N LEU A 200 -17.42 -10.69 13.75
CA LEU A 200 -16.79 -10.58 12.43
C LEU A 200 -17.80 -10.79 11.31
N ASP A 201 -17.66 -10.00 10.23
CA ASP A 201 -18.36 -10.25 8.98
C ASP A 201 -18.11 -11.68 8.47
N GLY A 202 -19.14 -12.33 7.96
CA GLY A 202 -19.07 -13.75 7.56
C GLY A 202 -18.06 -13.98 6.44
N ALA A 203 -18.00 -13.10 5.44
CA ALA A 203 -17.06 -13.22 4.34
C ALA A 203 -15.62 -12.91 4.78
N VAL A 204 -15.41 -11.95 5.69
CA VAL A 204 -14.09 -11.73 6.32
C VAL A 204 -13.61 -12.97 7.06
N ARG A 205 -14.49 -13.62 7.83
CA ARG A 205 -14.15 -14.85 8.56
C ARG A 205 -13.77 -15.99 7.62
N THR A 206 -14.53 -16.19 6.55
CA THR A 206 -14.21 -17.20 5.51
C THR A 206 -12.86 -16.91 4.89
N TYR A 207 -12.64 -15.68 4.43
CA TYR A 207 -11.40 -15.28 3.77
C TYR A 207 -10.16 -15.43 4.68
N ALA A 208 -10.29 -15.09 5.97
CA ALA A 208 -9.23 -15.34 6.95
C ALA A 208 -8.86 -16.83 7.08
N GLY A 209 -9.83 -17.73 6.94
CA GLY A 209 -9.61 -19.17 6.89
C GLY A 209 -8.85 -19.60 5.62
N GLU A 210 -9.27 -19.09 4.48
CA GLU A 210 -8.62 -19.36 3.18
C GLU A 210 -7.16 -18.91 3.19
N VAL A 211 -6.87 -17.70 3.70
CA VAL A 211 -5.48 -17.20 3.86
C VAL A 211 -4.64 -18.12 4.76
N LEU A 212 -5.21 -18.67 5.84
CA LEU A 212 -4.50 -19.62 6.72
C LEU A 212 -4.20 -20.96 6.04
N GLU A 213 -5.04 -21.37 5.10
CA GLU A 213 -4.85 -22.59 4.30
C GLU A 213 -3.93 -22.37 3.09
N GLY A 214 -3.50 -21.13 2.86
CA GLY A 214 -2.69 -20.76 1.70
C GLY A 214 -3.50 -20.50 0.42
N TYR A 215 -4.82 -20.38 0.55
CA TYR A 215 -5.74 -20.03 -0.54
C TYR A 215 -5.99 -18.53 -0.52
N PHE A 216 -5.01 -17.76 -0.97
CA PHE A 216 -5.14 -16.33 -1.18
C PHE A 216 -4.55 -15.99 -2.56
N GLN A 217 -5.33 -15.29 -3.38
CA GLN A 217 -4.96 -14.80 -4.71
C GLN A 217 -5.49 -13.38 -4.89
#